data_AF-A0A9E6EZU8-F1
#
_entry.id   AF-A0A9E6EZU8-F1
#
_cell.length_a   1.000
_cell.length_b   1.000
_cell.length_c   1.000
_cell.angle_alpha   90.00
_cell.angle_beta   90.00
_cell.angle_gamma   90.00
#
_symmetry.space_group_name_H-M   'P 1'
#
loop_
_entity.id
_entity.type
_entity.pdbx_description
1 polymer ?
#
loop_
_entity_poly.entity_id
_entity_poly.type
_entity_poly.pdbx_seq_one_letter_code
_entity_poly.pdbx_strand_id
1 'polypeptide(L)'
;MKNFFKENIKSILLTTANLVFVILFFILSYYNRFAVDDYYHIHDEHLFGIWGGMLEGYFNWGGRWTSYLLWDVIYHYSENSFALFLYSFSIIVLFIYSVYHLIKNIFGFLGISFTREVLANYIFLFAAFVFLISYSKGEIWFWIQSTAMFMLSLIMFILGLSIIFNKKNNYLQYFILAICFIYAGGASETYAFFYIIFLISLLVCFFTFRNNALVRKLKESSSFKIIISIIFLTVSFIISINAPGNSIRATWLPEQSLISSLFITLKSLTKLVIFKVPMQIPWIILFSFPFMYFGFISRSRPYNNKTIELFKTNYFKYFILSLIFLIILIYILLFPACYILSEIGPDRSLSQVVLTIAVFSAVWSFLIGYKFIVSKKLISILYIISVVAIISSLVVISFKQYKIVSEYAIDLDKRTNYLLDLQQKKNKKTITVKKLPQSGFLYSAEISSDTNYFGNDHYNRGLFLEFKVKTEK
;
A
#
# COMPACT_ATOMS: atom_id res chain seq x y z
N MET A 1 -34.55 -11.37 23.19
CA MET A 1 -33.26 -11.76 23.80
C MET A 1 -32.37 -12.62 22.87
N LYS A 2 -32.80 -13.79 22.36
CA LYS A 2 -31.98 -14.67 21.50
C LYS A 2 -31.42 -14.02 20.21
N ASN A 3 -32.17 -13.12 19.56
CA ASN A 3 -31.70 -12.45 18.34
C ASN A 3 -30.67 -11.34 18.61
N PHE A 4 -30.76 -10.67 19.76
CA PHE A 4 -29.80 -9.64 20.19
C PHE A 4 -28.41 -10.25 20.41
N PHE A 5 -28.35 -11.37 21.16
CA PHE A 5 -27.10 -12.09 21.37
C PHE A 5 -26.43 -12.56 20.07
N LYS A 6 -27.21 -13.01 19.08
CA LYS A 6 -26.66 -13.53 17.80
C LYS A 6 -26.00 -12.45 16.93
N GLU A 7 -26.59 -11.26 16.83
CA GLU A 7 -25.98 -10.18 16.04
C GLU A 7 -24.75 -9.59 16.78
N ASN A 8 -24.80 -9.54 18.12
CA ASN A 8 -23.66 -9.07 18.92
C ASN A 8 -22.44 -9.98 18.78
N ILE A 9 -22.61 -11.32 18.78
CA ILE A 9 -21.48 -12.26 18.61
C ILE A 9 -20.71 -12.00 17.31
N LYS A 10 -21.40 -11.74 16.20
CA LYS A 10 -20.75 -11.49 14.90
C LYS A 10 -19.93 -10.21 14.91
N SER A 11 -20.45 -9.16 15.53
CA SER A 11 -19.74 -7.88 15.69
C SER A 11 -18.52 -8.04 16.61
N ILE A 12 -18.67 -8.79 17.71
CA ILE A 12 -17.58 -9.09 18.64
C ILE A 12 -16.48 -9.85 17.91
N LEU A 13 -16.80 -10.92 17.17
CA LEU A 13 -15.81 -11.69 16.41
C LEU A 13 -15.04 -10.83 15.40
N LEU A 14 -15.73 -9.96 14.64
CA LEU A 14 -15.06 -9.08 13.69
C LEU A 14 -14.17 -8.05 14.38
N THR A 15 -14.64 -7.48 15.49
CA THR A 15 -13.85 -6.55 16.32
C THR A 15 -12.61 -7.26 16.86
N THR A 16 -12.73 -8.50 17.33
CA THR A 16 -11.60 -9.32 17.77
C THR A 16 -10.60 -9.56 16.64
N ALA A 17 -11.07 -9.91 15.43
CA ALA A 17 -10.18 -10.08 14.27
C ALA A 17 -9.39 -8.78 13.97
N ASN A 18 -10.07 -7.64 14.01
CA ASN A 18 -9.46 -6.32 13.82
C ASN A 18 -8.45 -5.98 14.91
N LEU A 19 -8.76 -6.26 16.18
CA LEU A 19 -7.84 -6.04 17.30
C LEU A 19 -6.59 -6.91 17.18
N VAL A 20 -6.72 -8.19 16.83
CA VAL A 20 -5.56 -9.07 16.62
C VAL A 20 -4.71 -8.58 15.44
N PHE A 21 -5.33 -8.09 14.35
CA PHE A 21 -4.58 -7.48 13.25
C PHE A 21 -3.81 -6.22 13.69
N VAL A 22 -4.43 -5.34 14.48
CA VAL A 22 -3.74 -4.16 15.03
C VAL A 22 -2.58 -4.57 15.93
N ILE A 23 -2.75 -5.59 16.76
CA ILE A 23 -1.67 -6.15 17.60
C ILE A 23 -0.52 -6.67 16.72
N LEU A 24 -0.81 -7.44 15.67
CA LEU A 24 0.21 -7.89 14.71
C LEU A 24 0.99 -6.72 14.12
N PHE A 25 0.27 -5.70 13.62
CA PHE A 25 0.90 -4.56 12.98
C PHE A 25 1.72 -3.72 13.98
N PHE A 26 1.24 -3.59 15.21
CA PHE A 26 1.95 -2.94 16.31
C PHE A 26 3.27 -3.65 16.63
N ILE A 27 3.23 -4.99 16.78
CA ILE A 27 4.43 -5.82 17.01
C ILE A 27 5.47 -5.58 15.90
N LEU A 28 5.03 -5.65 14.64
CA LEU A 28 5.93 -5.44 13.50
C LEU A 28 6.49 -4.01 13.48
N SER A 29 5.66 -2.99 13.72
CA SER A 29 6.10 -1.60 13.75
C SER A 29 7.11 -1.35 14.88
N TYR A 30 6.90 -1.95 16.06
CA TYR A 30 7.75 -1.74 17.24
C TYR A 30 9.16 -2.32 17.06
N TYR A 31 9.24 -3.50 16.44
CA TYR A 31 10.51 -4.15 16.13
C TYR A 31 11.09 -3.76 14.76
N ASN A 32 10.48 -2.80 14.06
CA ASN A 32 11.03 -2.30 12.81
C ASN A 32 12.39 -1.63 13.04
N ARG A 33 13.31 -1.84 12.10
CA ARG A 33 14.66 -1.24 12.07
C ARG A 33 14.99 -0.82 10.65
N PHE A 34 15.91 0.12 10.51
CA PHE A 34 16.38 0.56 9.20
C PHE A 34 16.92 -0.63 8.41
N ALA A 35 16.50 -0.74 7.17
CA ALA A 35 17.05 -1.70 6.23
C ALA A 35 18.44 -1.26 5.78
N VAL A 36 19.19 -2.17 5.17
CA VAL A 36 20.58 -1.90 4.78
C VAL A 36 20.68 -0.69 3.83
N ASP A 37 19.71 -0.52 2.93
CA ASP A 37 19.66 0.58 1.98
C ASP A 37 19.31 1.93 2.63
N ASP A 38 18.67 1.92 3.80
CA ASP A 38 18.30 3.15 4.50
C ASP A 38 19.56 3.88 5.02
N TYR A 39 20.62 3.15 5.35
CA TYR A 39 21.87 3.73 5.87
C TYR A 39 22.60 4.62 4.86
N TYR A 40 22.43 4.38 3.56
CA TYR A 40 22.95 5.29 2.53
C TYR A 40 22.30 6.68 2.63
N HIS A 41 20.97 6.71 2.77
CA HIS A 41 20.24 7.98 2.85
C HIS A 41 20.33 8.65 4.23
N ILE A 42 20.50 7.87 5.31
CA ILE A 42 20.84 8.43 6.63
C ILE A 42 22.15 9.22 6.54
N HIS A 43 23.16 8.65 5.88
CA HIS A 43 24.43 9.35 5.67
C HIS A 43 24.25 10.62 4.83
N ASP A 44 23.52 10.56 3.71
CA ASP A 44 23.28 11.73 2.86
C ASP A 44 22.49 12.83 3.59
N GLU A 45 21.49 12.47 4.40
CA GLU A 45 20.77 13.42 5.25
C GLU A 45 21.69 14.09 6.26
N HIS A 46 22.58 13.34 6.93
CA HIS A 46 23.54 13.94 7.86
C HIS A 46 24.54 14.90 7.19
N LEU A 47 24.91 14.65 5.93
CA LEU A 47 25.84 15.52 5.19
C LEU A 47 25.16 16.76 4.60
N PHE A 48 23.95 16.61 4.07
CA PHE A 48 23.30 17.64 3.25
C PHE A 48 22.05 18.25 3.91
N GLY A 49 21.58 17.68 5.02
CA GLY A 49 20.30 18.00 5.66
C GLY A 49 19.09 17.56 4.83
N ILE A 50 17.88 17.77 5.36
CA ILE A 50 16.62 17.31 4.73
C ILE A 50 16.45 17.80 3.28
N TRP A 51 16.68 19.09 3.03
CA TRP A 51 16.52 19.65 1.68
C TRP A 51 17.67 19.25 0.75
N GLY A 52 18.89 19.18 1.28
CA GLY A 52 20.05 18.80 0.49
C GLY A 52 20.03 17.33 0.11
N GLY A 53 19.61 16.42 1.00
CA GLY A 53 19.41 15.00 0.71
C GLY A 53 18.36 14.78 -0.38
N MET A 54 17.24 15.53 -0.33
CA MET A 54 16.20 15.46 -1.35
C MET A 54 16.71 15.90 -2.71
N LEU A 55 17.47 16.99 -2.76
CA LEU A 55 18.09 17.49 -3.98
C LEU A 55 19.15 16.52 -4.50
N GLU A 56 19.98 15.95 -3.63
CA GLU A 56 20.97 14.92 -3.97
C GLU A 56 20.30 13.71 -4.61
N GLY A 57 19.22 13.21 -4.02
CA GLY A 57 18.38 12.17 -4.60
C GLY A 57 17.80 12.57 -5.98
N TYR A 58 17.29 13.79 -6.09
CA TYR A 58 16.68 14.30 -7.33
C TYR A 58 17.69 14.41 -8.49
N PHE A 59 18.88 14.92 -8.20
CA PHE A 59 19.92 15.15 -9.21
C PHE A 59 20.68 13.87 -9.56
N ASN A 60 20.88 12.95 -8.61
CA ASN A 60 21.78 11.80 -8.80
C ASN A 60 21.09 10.43 -8.87
N TRP A 61 19.85 10.28 -8.37
CA TRP A 61 19.18 8.97 -8.28
C TRP A 61 17.88 8.84 -9.07
N GLY A 62 17.00 9.84 -9.06
CA GLY A 62 15.72 9.76 -9.77
C GLY A 62 14.71 10.85 -9.46
N GLY A 63 13.55 10.80 -10.13
CA GLY A 63 12.52 11.84 -10.04
C GLY A 63 11.65 11.87 -8.79
N ARG A 64 11.97 11.08 -7.77
CA ARG A 64 11.02 10.73 -6.71
C ARG A 64 11.04 11.70 -5.53
N TRP A 65 11.09 13.00 -5.84
CA TRP A 65 11.44 14.08 -4.91
C TRP A 65 10.53 14.19 -3.68
N THR A 66 9.22 13.93 -3.79
CA THR A 66 8.33 13.97 -2.62
C THR A 66 8.59 12.79 -1.68
N SER A 67 9.00 11.64 -2.23
CA SER A 67 9.38 10.50 -1.42
C SER A 67 10.74 10.74 -0.76
N TYR A 68 11.73 11.27 -1.48
CA TYR A 68 13.04 11.66 -0.91
C TYR A 68 12.89 12.66 0.22
N LEU A 69 12.08 13.72 0.03
CA LEU A 69 11.79 14.67 1.09
C LEU A 69 11.25 13.99 2.35
N LEU A 70 10.33 13.03 2.19
CA LEU A 70 9.79 12.30 3.33
C LEU A 70 10.83 11.37 3.95
N TRP A 71 11.67 10.71 3.14
CA TRP A 71 12.74 9.85 3.64
C TRP A 71 13.65 10.65 4.56
N ASP A 72 14.13 11.80 4.10
CA ASP A 72 15.08 12.61 4.86
C ASP A 72 14.44 13.20 6.11
N VAL A 73 13.15 13.56 6.08
CA VAL A 73 12.41 13.94 7.30
C VAL A 73 12.40 12.81 8.33
N ILE A 74 12.26 11.56 7.91
CA ILE A 74 12.26 10.41 8.84
C ILE A 74 13.69 10.07 9.28
N TYR A 75 14.67 10.12 8.37
CA TYR A 75 16.08 9.83 8.67
C TYR A 75 16.74 10.88 9.56
N HIS A 76 16.26 12.12 9.54
CA HIS A 76 16.64 13.15 10.50
C HIS A 76 16.41 12.72 11.96
N TYR A 77 15.45 11.82 12.19
CA TYR A 77 15.15 11.25 13.51
C TYR A 77 15.66 9.80 13.65
N SER A 78 16.63 9.38 12.84
CA SER A 78 17.12 7.99 12.78
C SER A 78 17.75 7.50 14.08
N GLU A 79 18.32 8.38 14.89
CA GLU A 79 18.84 8.03 16.22
C GLU A 79 17.73 7.57 17.19
N ASN A 80 16.48 7.94 16.92
CA ASN A 80 15.33 7.56 17.73
C ASN A 80 14.58 6.37 17.11
N SER A 81 14.78 5.17 17.64
CA SER A 81 14.07 3.95 17.20
C SER A 81 12.54 4.07 17.27
N PHE A 82 12.00 4.94 18.13
CA PHE A 82 10.57 5.22 18.22
C PHE A 82 10.04 5.98 16.98
N ALA A 83 10.88 6.74 16.27
CA ALA A 83 10.48 7.44 15.06
C ALA A 83 10.02 6.48 13.97
N LEU A 84 10.73 5.37 13.79
CA LEU A 84 10.39 4.34 12.80
C LEU A 84 9.09 3.60 13.17
N PHE A 85 8.89 3.33 14.46
CA PHE A 85 7.62 2.80 14.97
C PHE A 85 6.46 3.74 14.65
N LEU A 86 6.59 5.03 14.99
CA LEU A 86 5.56 6.03 14.74
C LEU A 86 5.28 6.17 13.24
N TYR A 87 6.32 6.16 12.41
CA TYR A 87 6.19 6.20 10.96
C TYR A 87 5.37 5.01 10.46
N SER A 88 5.81 3.77 10.71
CA SER A 88 5.10 2.57 10.23
C SER A 88 3.66 2.51 10.75
N PHE A 89 3.44 2.84 12.01
CA PHE A 89 2.09 2.86 12.58
C PHE A 89 1.22 3.98 11.98
N SER A 90 1.78 5.15 11.70
CA SER A 90 1.06 6.24 11.03
C SER A 90 0.61 5.85 9.62
N ILE A 91 1.41 5.05 8.89
CA ILE A 91 1.06 4.58 7.54
C ILE A 91 -0.22 3.74 7.56
N ILE A 92 -0.35 2.76 8.49
CA ILE A 92 -1.57 1.95 8.55
C ILE A 92 -2.78 2.76 9.02
N VAL A 93 -2.58 3.70 9.96
CA VAL A 93 -3.65 4.59 10.43
C VAL A 93 -4.13 5.49 9.29
N LEU A 94 -3.22 6.10 8.52
CA LEU A 94 -3.54 6.93 7.37
C LEU A 94 -4.21 6.11 6.26
N PHE A 95 -3.79 4.86 6.03
CA PHE A 95 -4.46 3.97 5.09
C PHE A 95 -5.91 3.70 5.50
N ILE A 96 -6.13 3.26 6.74
CA ILE A 96 -7.48 3.01 7.29
C ILE A 96 -8.34 4.27 7.22
N TYR A 97 -7.79 5.42 7.62
CA TYR A 97 -8.47 6.71 7.57
C TYR A 97 -8.89 7.07 6.14
N SER A 98 -7.96 6.96 5.18
CA SER A 98 -8.20 7.32 3.78
C SER A 98 -9.27 6.44 3.14
N VAL A 99 -9.20 5.12 3.37
CA VAL A 99 -10.21 4.17 2.87
C VAL A 99 -11.55 4.41 3.56
N TYR A 100 -11.59 4.65 4.88
CA TYR A 100 -12.83 4.94 5.60
C TYR A 100 -13.55 6.16 5.04
N HIS A 101 -12.82 7.25 4.83
CA HIS A 101 -13.39 8.47 4.28
C HIS A 101 -13.84 8.28 2.82
N LEU A 102 -13.06 7.55 1.99
CA LEU A 102 -13.43 7.25 0.62
C LEU A 102 -14.75 6.45 0.56
N ILE A 103 -14.81 5.32 1.28
CA ILE A 103 -16.00 4.46 1.28
C ILE A 103 -17.21 5.19 1.88
N LYS A 104 -17.03 5.97 2.95
CA LYS A 104 -18.10 6.80 3.52
C LYS A 104 -18.66 7.80 2.50
N ASN A 105 -17.80 8.47 1.74
CA ASN A 105 -18.22 9.46 0.75
C ASN A 105 -18.88 8.79 -0.47
N ILE A 106 -18.33 7.67 -0.96
CA ILE A 106 -18.95 6.87 -2.03
C ILE A 106 -20.34 6.37 -1.59
N PHE A 107 -20.46 5.80 -0.40
CA PHE A 107 -21.74 5.32 0.12
C PHE A 107 -22.73 6.46 0.35
N GLY A 108 -22.31 7.57 0.96
CA GLY A 108 -23.16 8.76 1.12
C GLY A 108 -23.60 9.36 -0.23
N PHE A 109 -22.76 9.23 -1.25
CA PHE A 109 -23.09 9.63 -2.62
C PHE A 109 -24.15 8.69 -3.24
N LEU A 110 -23.99 7.37 -3.07
CA LEU A 110 -24.91 6.33 -3.52
C LEU A 110 -26.23 6.24 -2.71
N GLY A 111 -26.34 7.00 -1.61
CA GLY A 111 -27.49 6.94 -0.70
C GLY A 111 -27.47 5.72 0.23
N ILE A 112 -26.29 5.12 0.42
CA ILE A 112 -26.07 3.99 1.31
C ILE A 112 -25.57 4.52 2.66
N SER A 113 -26.27 4.20 3.74
CA SER A 113 -25.86 4.58 5.09
C SER A 113 -25.53 3.35 5.92
N PHE A 114 -24.40 3.38 6.62
CA PHE A 114 -24.03 2.44 7.67
C PHE A 114 -23.79 3.18 8.98
N THR A 115 -23.94 2.48 10.10
CA THR A 115 -23.45 3.00 11.38
C THR A 115 -21.92 3.09 11.30
N ARG A 116 -21.34 4.01 12.06
CA ARG A 116 -19.89 4.30 11.98
C ARG A 116 -19.08 3.08 12.39
N GLU A 117 -19.58 2.30 13.34
CA GLU A 117 -18.96 1.13 13.94
C GLU A 117 -18.92 -0.05 12.95
N VAL A 118 -20.00 -0.29 12.21
CA VAL A 118 -20.04 -1.33 11.17
C VAL A 118 -19.07 -0.97 10.06
N LEU A 119 -19.11 0.29 9.58
CA LEU A 119 -18.21 0.72 8.52
C LEU A 119 -16.76 0.60 8.98
N ALA A 120 -16.41 1.14 10.15
CA ALA A 120 -15.06 1.05 10.70
C ALA A 120 -14.57 -0.40 10.77
N ASN A 121 -15.38 -1.33 11.31
CA ASN A 121 -15.00 -2.74 11.40
C ASN A 121 -14.66 -3.36 10.04
N TYR A 122 -15.42 -3.05 8.99
CA TYR A 122 -15.14 -3.56 7.65
C TYR A 122 -13.94 -2.87 6.98
N ILE A 123 -13.62 -1.63 7.34
CA ILE A 123 -12.39 -0.96 6.86
C ILE A 123 -11.15 -1.54 7.52
N PHE A 124 -11.17 -1.79 8.83
CA PHE A 124 -10.07 -2.48 9.51
C PHE A 124 -9.87 -3.90 8.92
N LEU A 125 -10.96 -4.61 8.66
CA LEU A 125 -10.89 -5.92 8.00
C LEU A 125 -10.31 -5.80 6.58
N PHE A 126 -10.68 -4.77 5.82
CA PHE A 126 -10.12 -4.51 4.49
C PHE A 126 -8.62 -4.19 4.56
N ALA A 127 -8.17 -3.44 5.57
CA ALA A 127 -6.75 -3.19 5.79
C ALA A 127 -5.98 -4.47 6.12
N ALA A 128 -6.54 -5.34 6.98
CA ALA A 128 -5.99 -6.66 7.25
C ALA A 128 -5.90 -7.52 5.97
N PHE A 129 -6.94 -7.46 5.13
CA PHE A 129 -6.97 -8.17 3.86
C PHE A 129 -5.83 -7.72 2.93
N VAL A 130 -5.72 -6.42 2.66
CA VAL A 130 -4.66 -5.85 1.79
C VAL A 130 -3.27 -6.18 2.33
N PHE A 131 -3.06 -6.07 3.64
CA PHE A 131 -1.80 -6.44 4.28
C PHE A 131 -1.44 -7.92 4.05
N LEU A 132 -2.38 -8.83 4.29
CA LEU A 132 -2.13 -10.27 4.19
C LEU A 132 -1.87 -10.73 2.75
N ILE A 133 -2.55 -10.14 1.75
CA ILE A 133 -2.35 -10.48 0.35
C ILE A 133 -1.17 -9.75 -0.33
N SER A 134 -0.48 -8.86 0.39
CA SER A 134 0.73 -8.18 -0.10
C SER A 134 1.88 -9.19 -0.31
N TYR A 135 2.53 -9.14 -1.48
CA TYR A 135 3.58 -10.10 -1.88
C TYR A 135 4.86 -9.99 -1.04
N SER A 136 5.38 -8.78 -0.82
CA SER A 136 6.53 -8.51 0.07
C SER A 136 6.11 -7.52 1.16
N LYS A 137 5.61 -8.05 2.29
CA LYS A 137 5.02 -7.25 3.39
C LYS A 137 6.03 -6.29 4.00
N GLY A 138 7.26 -6.76 4.22
CA GLY A 138 8.37 -5.96 4.75
C GLY A 138 8.68 -4.76 3.89
N GLU A 139 8.80 -4.97 2.58
CA GLU A 139 9.10 -3.87 1.66
C GLU A 139 7.92 -2.91 1.51
N ILE A 140 6.68 -3.39 1.41
CA ILE A 140 5.52 -2.52 1.14
C ILE A 140 5.15 -1.65 2.35
N TRP A 141 5.24 -2.19 3.56
CA TRP A 141 4.68 -1.57 4.77
C TRP A 141 5.70 -1.03 5.77
N PHE A 142 6.93 -1.55 5.77
CA PHE A 142 7.90 -1.27 6.83
C PHE A 142 9.21 -0.66 6.34
N TRP A 143 9.63 -0.93 5.10
CA TRP A 143 10.79 -0.28 4.51
C TRP A 143 10.44 1.15 4.08
N ILE A 144 11.11 2.16 4.66
CA ILE A 144 10.80 3.58 4.46
C ILE A 144 10.78 3.93 2.98
N GLN A 145 11.84 3.57 2.24
CA GLN A 145 11.98 4.00 0.84
C GLN A 145 10.77 3.57 0.00
N SER A 146 10.44 2.29 0.10
CA SER A 146 9.33 1.68 -0.62
C SER A 146 7.97 2.16 -0.11
N THR A 147 7.80 2.26 1.21
CA THR A 147 6.53 2.67 1.83
C THR A 147 6.19 4.11 1.46
N ALA A 148 7.16 5.03 1.52
CA ALA A 148 6.95 6.42 1.13
C ALA A 148 6.71 6.57 -0.38
N MET A 149 7.42 5.79 -1.20
CA MET A 149 7.31 5.84 -2.67
C MET A 149 5.99 5.27 -3.18
N PHE A 150 5.60 4.07 -2.74
CA PHE A 150 4.46 3.33 -3.30
C PHE A 150 3.24 3.41 -2.39
N MET A 151 3.37 2.98 -1.13
CA MET A 151 2.23 2.84 -0.23
C MET A 151 1.64 4.20 0.16
N LEU A 152 2.47 5.19 0.48
CA LEU A 152 2.01 6.53 0.83
C LEU A 152 1.49 7.28 -0.40
N SER A 153 2.08 7.09 -1.59
CA SER A 153 1.53 7.60 -2.85
C SER A 153 0.09 7.08 -3.06
N LEU A 154 -0.12 5.78 -2.82
CA LEU A 154 -1.43 5.15 -2.88
C LEU A 154 -2.41 5.68 -1.82
N ILE A 155 -1.95 5.85 -0.58
CA ILE A 155 -2.75 6.45 0.50
C ILE A 155 -3.19 7.87 0.15
N MET A 156 -2.26 8.70 -0.32
CA MET A 156 -2.52 10.09 -0.71
C MET A 156 -3.48 10.15 -1.90
N PHE A 157 -3.36 9.24 -2.86
CA PHE A 157 -4.32 9.12 -3.95
C PHE A 157 -5.74 8.76 -3.45
N ILE A 158 -5.87 7.76 -2.57
CA ILE A 158 -7.15 7.36 -1.97
C ILE A 158 -7.77 8.51 -1.16
N LEU A 159 -6.96 9.24 -0.40
CA LEU A 159 -7.40 10.41 0.36
C LEU A 159 -7.86 11.55 -0.56
N GLY A 160 -7.12 11.81 -1.63
CA GLY A 160 -7.49 12.77 -2.67
C GLY A 160 -8.82 12.40 -3.34
N LEU A 161 -9.01 11.13 -3.71
CA LEU A 161 -10.29 10.63 -4.23
C LEU A 161 -11.42 10.81 -3.23
N SER A 162 -11.18 10.55 -1.95
CA SER A 162 -12.18 10.77 -0.90
C SER A 162 -12.65 12.22 -0.86
N ILE A 163 -11.73 13.19 -0.99
CA ILE A 163 -12.06 14.62 -1.02
C ILE A 163 -12.82 14.98 -2.31
N ILE A 164 -12.46 14.39 -3.46
CA ILE A 164 -13.20 14.55 -4.73
C ILE A 164 -14.66 14.13 -4.56
N PHE A 165 -14.92 12.99 -3.90
CA PHE A 165 -16.29 12.50 -3.66
C PHE A 165 -17.02 13.22 -2.51
N ASN A 166 -16.34 14.09 -1.76
CA ASN A 166 -16.98 14.88 -0.71
C ASN A 166 -17.81 16.02 -1.33
N LYS A 167 -19.04 16.21 -0.85
CA LYS A 167 -19.94 17.29 -1.34
C LYS A 167 -19.54 18.68 -0.85
N LYS A 168 -18.80 18.77 0.26
CA LYS A 168 -18.38 20.07 0.81
C LYS A 168 -17.31 20.67 -0.11
N ASN A 169 -17.38 21.96 -0.38
CA ASN A 169 -16.37 22.71 -1.10
C ASN A 169 -15.86 23.80 -0.15
N ASN A 170 -14.67 23.60 0.43
CA ASN A 170 -14.03 24.61 1.25
C ASN A 170 -12.53 24.68 0.94
N TYR A 171 -11.90 25.82 1.22
CA TYR A 171 -10.50 26.08 0.87
C TYR A 171 -9.54 25.04 1.48
N LEU A 172 -9.80 24.60 2.72
CA LEU A 172 -9.01 23.56 3.37
C LEU A 172 -9.02 22.24 2.57
N GLN A 173 -10.15 21.84 2.01
CA GLN A 173 -10.22 20.64 1.17
C GLN A 173 -9.41 20.78 -0.11
N TYR A 174 -9.43 21.94 -0.76
CA TYR A 174 -8.60 22.17 -1.95
C TYR A 174 -7.11 22.18 -1.62
N PHE A 175 -6.72 22.74 -0.48
CA PHE A 175 -5.34 22.71 0.00
C PHE A 175 -4.85 21.27 0.28
N ILE A 176 -5.64 20.48 1.02
CA ILE A 176 -5.30 19.07 1.28
C ILE A 176 -5.28 18.27 -0.03
N LEU A 177 -6.23 18.54 -0.94
CA LEU A 177 -6.27 17.92 -2.27
C LEU A 177 -4.99 18.21 -3.06
N ALA A 178 -4.50 19.44 -3.05
CA ALA A 178 -3.24 19.82 -3.68
C ALA A 178 -2.06 19.03 -3.08
N ILE A 179 -1.93 18.97 -1.76
CA ILE A 179 -0.89 18.20 -1.07
C ILE A 179 -0.94 16.72 -1.49
N CYS A 180 -2.12 16.11 -1.46
CA CYS A 180 -2.29 14.70 -1.84
C CYS A 180 -1.80 14.42 -3.27
N PHE A 181 -2.18 15.25 -4.23
CA PHE A 181 -1.86 15.02 -5.64
C PHE A 181 -0.46 15.48 -6.03
N ILE A 182 0.12 16.48 -5.35
CA ILE A 182 1.56 16.77 -5.43
C ILE A 182 2.34 15.56 -4.92
N TYR A 183 2.04 15.06 -3.73
CA TYR A 183 2.75 13.89 -3.17
C TYR A 183 2.65 12.68 -4.09
N ALA A 184 1.43 12.31 -4.50
CA ALA A 184 1.19 11.15 -5.35
C ALA A 184 1.87 11.27 -6.73
N GLY A 185 1.96 12.48 -7.28
CA GLY A 185 2.63 12.74 -8.55
C GLY A 185 4.15 12.71 -8.47
N GLY A 186 4.70 13.17 -7.34
CA GLY A 186 6.15 13.25 -7.10
C GLY A 186 6.78 11.98 -6.53
N ALA A 187 5.98 11.05 -6.00
CA ALA A 187 6.51 9.92 -5.23
C ALA A 187 6.91 8.74 -6.12
N SER A 188 6.14 8.46 -7.16
CA SER A 188 6.41 7.35 -8.09
C SER A 188 5.82 7.64 -9.46
N GLU A 189 6.68 7.64 -10.48
CA GLU A 189 6.33 7.93 -11.86
C GLU A 189 5.32 6.93 -12.41
N THR A 190 5.48 5.65 -12.07
CA THR A 190 4.61 4.57 -12.54
C THR A 190 3.20 4.69 -11.95
N TYR A 191 3.08 5.13 -10.70
CA TYR A 191 1.79 5.32 -10.02
C TYR A 191 1.11 6.61 -10.49
N ALA A 192 1.88 7.69 -10.59
CA ALA A 192 1.41 8.99 -11.08
C ALA A 192 0.80 8.88 -12.49
N PHE A 193 1.48 8.19 -13.41
CA PHE A 193 0.97 7.93 -14.76
C PHE A 193 -0.42 7.27 -14.74
N PHE A 194 -0.57 6.23 -13.92
CA PHE A 194 -1.85 5.55 -13.77
C PHE A 194 -2.93 6.47 -13.17
N TYR A 195 -2.59 7.25 -12.14
CA TYR A 195 -3.51 8.19 -11.51
C TYR A 195 -4.00 9.28 -12.47
N ILE A 196 -3.14 9.77 -13.37
CA ILE A 196 -3.51 10.72 -14.42
C ILE A 196 -4.53 10.07 -15.36
N ILE A 197 -4.25 8.87 -15.86
CA ILE A 197 -5.18 8.13 -16.74
C ILE A 197 -6.52 7.91 -16.04
N PHE A 198 -6.50 7.52 -14.76
CA PHE A 198 -7.71 7.29 -13.97
C PHE A 198 -8.55 8.57 -13.84
N LEU A 199 -7.94 9.70 -13.48
CA LEU A 199 -8.65 10.97 -13.29
C LEU A 199 -9.17 11.55 -14.62
N ILE A 200 -8.40 11.43 -15.71
CA ILE A 200 -8.86 11.81 -17.05
C ILE A 200 -10.04 10.94 -17.46
N SER A 201 -9.98 9.62 -17.22
CA SER A 201 -11.09 8.70 -17.53
C SER A 201 -12.34 9.04 -16.73
N LEU A 202 -12.21 9.43 -15.46
CA LEU A 202 -13.31 9.89 -14.63
C LEU A 202 -13.92 11.20 -15.17
N LEU A 203 -13.07 12.14 -15.59
CA LEU A 203 -13.51 13.40 -16.19
C LEU A 203 -14.25 13.16 -17.53
N VAL A 204 -13.71 12.30 -18.39
CA VAL A 204 -14.36 11.90 -19.66
C VAL A 204 -15.71 11.24 -19.38
N CYS A 205 -15.80 10.36 -18.38
CA CYS A 205 -17.07 9.76 -17.95
C CYS A 205 -18.13 10.83 -17.60
N PHE A 206 -17.73 11.95 -16.99
CA PHE A 206 -18.66 13.05 -16.66
C PHE A 206 -19.22 13.77 -17.89
N PHE A 207 -18.50 13.77 -19.01
CA PHE A 207 -18.96 14.33 -20.27
C PHE A 207 -19.81 13.32 -21.07
N THR A 208 -19.34 12.09 -21.19
CA THR A 208 -20.00 11.03 -21.98
C THR A 208 -21.36 10.63 -21.39
N PHE A 209 -21.44 10.51 -20.06
CA PHE A 209 -22.65 10.04 -19.37
C PHE A 209 -23.45 11.18 -18.72
N ARG A 210 -23.42 12.39 -19.30
CA ARG A 210 -24.07 13.59 -18.74
C ARG A 210 -25.57 13.43 -18.45
N ASN A 211 -26.25 12.55 -19.18
CA ASN A 211 -27.69 12.28 -19.03
C ASN A 211 -27.99 11.35 -17.84
N ASN A 212 -26.97 10.68 -17.27
CA ASN A 212 -27.14 9.83 -16.10
C ASN A 212 -27.22 10.71 -14.83
N ALA A 213 -28.32 10.60 -14.09
CA ALA A 213 -28.58 11.40 -12.88
C ALA A 213 -27.47 11.29 -11.82
N LEU A 214 -26.86 10.11 -11.69
CA LEU A 214 -25.75 9.85 -10.77
C LEU A 214 -24.50 10.60 -11.23
N VAL A 215 -24.18 10.54 -12.53
CA VAL A 215 -23.02 11.24 -13.10
C VAL A 215 -23.19 12.75 -13.00
N ARG A 216 -24.40 13.28 -13.25
CA ARG A 216 -24.69 14.72 -13.08
C ARG A 216 -24.43 15.19 -11.64
N LYS A 217 -24.93 14.45 -10.65
CA LYS A 217 -24.74 14.74 -9.23
C LYS A 217 -23.25 14.70 -8.82
N LEU A 218 -22.46 13.77 -9.36
CA LEU A 218 -21.00 13.76 -9.16
C LEU A 218 -20.34 14.98 -9.82
N LYS A 219 -20.72 15.27 -11.06
CA LYS A 219 -20.12 16.37 -11.83
C LYS A 219 -20.28 17.71 -11.12
N GLU A 220 -21.47 18.00 -10.58
CA GLU A 220 -21.76 19.23 -9.85
C GLU A 220 -20.91 19.39 -8.59
N SER A 221 -20.64 18.32 -7.85
CA SER A 221 -19.83 18.38 -6.62
C SER A 221 -18.32 18.28 -6.84
N SER A 222 -17.89 17.66 -7.94
CA SER A 222 -16.53 17.09 -8.01
C SER A 222 -15.71 17.54 -9.23
N SER A 223 -16.33 18.13 -10.26
CA SER A 223 -15.61 18.48 -11.51
C SER A 223 -14.41 19.40 -11.29
N PHE A 224 -14.58 20.50 -10.56
CA PHE A 224 -13.47 21.42 -10.27
C PHE A 224 -12.37 20.78 -9.43
N LYS A 225 -12.73 19.90 -8.47
CA LYS A 225 -11.75 19.13 -7.69
C LYS A 225 -10.91 18.22 -8.58
N ILE A 226 -11.54 17.50 -9.52
CA ILE A 226 -10.82 16.63 -10.46
C ILE A 226 -9.85 17.44 -11.33
N ILE A 227 -10.27 18.60 -11.83
CA ILE A 227 -9.39 19.47 -12.64
C ILE A 227 -8.18 19.90 -11.83
N ILE A 228 -8.38 20.39 -10.60
CA ILE A 228 -7.29 20.75 -9.69
C ILE A 228 -6.36 19.55 -9.43
N SER A 229 -6.93 18.38 -9.16
CA SER A 229 -6.16 17.15 -8.94
C SER A 229 -5.30 16.79 -10.15
N ILE A 230 -5.86 16.86 -11.36
CA ILE A 230 -5.10 16.59 -12.60
C ILE A 230 -3.96 17.59 -12.76
N ILE A 231 -4.21 18.89 -12.51
CA ILE A 231 -3.17 19.92 -12.63
C ILE A 231 -2.01 19.64 -11.67
N PHE A 232 -2.28 19.51 -10.37
CA PHE A 232 -1.22 19.27 -9.38
C PHE A 232 -0.49 17.95 -9.58
N LEU A 233 -1.22 16.89 -9.89
CA LEU A 233 -0.64 15.58 -10.19
C LEU A 233 0.27 15.65 -11.42
N THR A 234 -0.17 16.30 -12.49
CA THR A 234 0.58 16.41 -13.75
C THR A 234 1.81 17.30 -13.59
N VAL A 235 1.69 18.45 -12.91
CA VAL A 235 2.83 19.32 -12.63
C VAL A 235 3.89 18.57 -11.82
N SER A 236 3.49 17.87 -10.76
CA SER A 236 4.44 17.10 -9.95
C SER A 236 5.05 15.93 -10.72
N PHE A 237 4.28 15.26 -11.58
CA PHE A 237 4.76 14.20 -12.46
C PHE A 237 5.77 14.71 -13.50
N ILE A 238 5.54 15.90 -14.07
CA ILE A 238 6.47 16.56 -14.99
C ILE A 238 7.79 16.89 -14.28
N ILE A 239 7.74 17.39 -13.03
CA ILE A 239 8.95 17.62 -12.22
C ILE A 239 9.72 16.30 -12.02
N SER A 240 9.01 15.21 -11.73
CA SER A 240 9.61 13.89 -11.57
C SER A 240 10.26 13.37 -12.85
N ILE A 241 9.58 13.44 -14.00
CA ILE A 241 10.14 12.93 -15.26
C ILE A 241 11.39 13.71 -15.68
N ASN A 242 11.40 15.03 -15.49
CA ASN A 242 12.52 15.89 -15.89
C ASN A 242 13.71 15.88 -14.91
N ALA A 243 13.68 15.03 -13.89
CA ALA A 243 14.78 14.93 -12.93
C ALA A 243 16.07 14.40 -13.59
N PRO A 244 17.22 15.09 -13.42
CA PRO A 244 18.49 14.64 -14.00
C PRO A 244 18.92 13.24 -13.54
N GLY A 245 18.56 12.85 -12.32
CA GLY A 245 18.84 11.51 -11.78
C GLY A 245 18.20 10.38 -12.60
N ASN A 246 17.09 10.65 -13.30
CA ASN A 246 16.48 9.65 -14.20
C ASN A 246 17.40 9.32 -15.38
N SER A 247 18.10 10.32 -15.93
CA SER A 247 19.05 10.11 -17.02
C SER A 247 20.26 9.29 -16.58
N ILE A 248 20.77 9.54 -15.37
CA ILE A 248 21.85 8.74 -14.77
C ILE A 248 21.38 7.30 -14.60
N ARG A 249 20.22 7.11 -13.98
CA ARG A 249 19.65 5.78 -13.74
C ARG A 249 19.34 5.02 -15.03
N ALA A 250 18.94 5.72 -16.09
CA ALA A 250 18.70 5.10 -17.40
C ALA A 250 19.98 4.45 -17.97
N THR A 251 21.18 4.95 -17.63
CA THR A 251 22.44 4.33 -18.09
C THR A 251 22.70 2.94 -17.50
N TRP A 252 22.03 2.58 -16.41
CA TRP A 252 22.13 1.27 -15.76
C TRP A 252 21.02 0.30 -16.19
N LEU A 253 20.05 0.78 -16.97
CA LEU A 253 18.88 0.02 -17.36
C LEU A 253 18.97 -0.42 -18.83
N PRO A 254 18.39 -1.58 -19.17
CA PRO A 254 18.39 -2.05 -20.55
C PRO A 254 17.52 -1.16 -21.44
N GLU A 255 18.01 -0.87 -22.66
CA GLU A 255 17.18 -0.27 -23.70
C GLU A 255 16.12 -1.26 -24.18
N GLN A 256 14.88 -0.81 -24.32
CA GLN A 256 13.77 -1.64 -24.78
C GLN A 256 12.90 -0.94 -25.82
N SER A 257 12.55 -1.69 -26.87
CA SER A 257 11.53 -1.24 -27.82
C SER A 257 10.13 -1.34 -27.20
N LEU A 258 9.23 -0.45 -27.63
CA LEU A 258 7.83 -0.46 -27.17
C LEU A 258 7.15 -1.82 -27.40
N ILE A 259 7.41 -2.46 -28.55
CA ILE A 259 6.84 -3.77 -28.90
C ILE A 259 7.35 -4.84 -27.93
N SER A 260 8.66 -4.86 -27.66
CA SER A 260 9.26 -5.78 -26.68
C SER A 260 8.61 -5.59 -25.29
N SER A 261 8.43 -4.35 -24.85
CA SER A 261 7.81 -4.06 -23.55
C SER A 261 6.35 -4.52 -23.46
N LEU A 262 5.57 -4.45 -24.54
CA LEU A 262 4.20 -4.99 -24.56
C LEU A 262 4.18 -6.51 -24.36
N PHE A 263 5.10 -7.24 -25.01
CA PHE A 263 5.25 -8.70 -24.83
C PHE A 263 5.77 -9.06 -23.44
N ILE A 264 6.75 -8.33 -22.92
CA ILE A 264 7.27 -8.50 -21.55
C ILE A 264 6.16 -8.26 -20.52
N THR A 265 5.32 -7.25 -20.75
CA THR A 265 4.17 -6.96 -19.87
C THR A 265 3.18 -8.12 -19.89
N LEU A 266 2.89 -8.70 -21.06
CA LEU A 266 2.01 -9.87 -21.16
C LEU A 266 2.61 -11.09 -20.44
N LYS A 267 3.91 -11.36 -20.62
CA LYS A 267 4.62 -12.43 -19.91
C LYS A 267 4.60 -12.20 -18.39
N SER A 268 4.79 -10.97 -17.94
CA SER A 268 4.77 -10.58 -16.54
C SER A 268 3.37 -10.72 -15.93
N LEU A 269 2.32 -10.32 -16.65
CA LEU A 269 0.93 -10.55 -16.27
C LEU A 269 0.66 -12.05 -16.09
N THR A 270 1.09 -12.88 -17.04
CA THR A 270 0.96 -14.34 -16.95
C THR A 270 1.71 -14.89 -15.73
N LYS A 271 2.94 -14.44 -15.48
CA LYS A 271 3.72 -14.83 -14.29
C LYS A 271 2.99 -14.43 -13.00
N LEU A 272 2.41 -13.23 -12.96
CA LEU A 272 1.64 -12.76 -11.81
C LEU A 272 0.40 -13.63 -11.57
N VAL A 273 -0.40 -13.88 -12.60
CA VAL A 273 -1.66 -14.64 -12.52
C VAL A 273 -1.42 -16.12 -12.20
N ILE A 274 -0.37 -16.74 -12.74
CA ILE A 274 -0.08 -18.17 -12.55
C ILE A 274 0.69 -18.45 -11.27
N PHE A 275 1.65 -17.60 -10.88
CA PHE A 275 2.53 -17.90 -9.74
C PHE A 275 2.23 -17.06 -8.51
N LYS A 276 1.97 -15.75 -8.66
CA LYS A 276 1.82 -14.85 -7.50
C LYS A 276 0.39 -14.84 -6.94
N VAL A 277 -0.63 -14.71 -7.79
CA VAL A 277 -2.04 -14.65 -7.37
C VAL A 277 -2.50 -15.93 -6.67
N PRO A 278 -2.14 -17.16 -7.11
CA PRO A 278 -2.63 -18.38 -6.47
C PRO A 278 -2.19 -18.52 -5.02
N MET A 279 -1.01 -18.01 -4.66
CA MET A 279 -0.55 -17.96 -3.27
C MET A 279 -1.44 -17.10 -2.37
N GLN A 280 -2.22 -16.18 -2.95
CA GLN A 280 -3.13 -15.28 -2.21
C GLN A 280 -4.59 -15.76 -2.20
N ILE A 281 -4.95 -16.77 -3.00
CA ILE A 281 -6.31 -17.30 -3.09
C ILE A 281 -6.88 -17.72 -1.73
N PRO A 282 -6.14 -18.40 -0.83
CA PRO A 282 -6.68 -18.77 0.49
C PRO A 282 -7.16 -17.55 1.28
N TRP A 283 -6.38 -16.47 1.29
CA TRP A 283 -6.77 -15.22 1.93
C TRP A 283 -7.95 -14.55 1.21
N ILE A 284 -7.94 -14.49 -0.12
CA ILE A 284 -9.06 -13.94 -0.90
C ILE A 284 -10.37 -14.65 -0.55
N ILE A 285 -10.36 -15.99 -0.47
CA ILE A 285 -11.55 -16.78 -0.11
C ILE A 285 -11.97 -16.51 1.34
N LEU A 286 -11.04 -16.54 2.29
CA LEU A 286 -11.34 -16.29 3.70
C LEU A 286 -12.00 -14.92 3.91
N PHE A 287 -11.43 -13.86 3.32
CA PHE A 287 -11.96 -12.51 3.43
C PHE A 287 -13.23 -12.27 2.59
N SER A 288 -13.51 -13.09 1.58
CA SER A 288 -14.74 -12.98 0.78
C SER A 288 -16.01 -13.20 1.60
N PHE A 289 -16.01 -14.14 2.55
CA PHE A 289 -17.22 -14.45 3.32
C PHE A 289 -17.68 -13.32 4.26
N PRO A 290 -16.81 -12.62 5.00
CA PRO A 290 -17.16 -11.40 5.73
C PRO A 290 -17.78 -10.31 4.86
N PHE A 291 -17.19 -10.01 3.69
CA PHE A 291 -17.74 -9.03 2.75
C PHE A 291 -19.07 -9.49 2.15
N MET A 292 -19.23 -10.79 1.90
CA MET A 292 -20.52 -11.36 1.50
C MET A 292 -21.60 -11.21 2.59
N TYR A 293 -21.24 -11.40 3.87
CA TYR A 293 -22.16 -11.10 4.96
C TYR A 293 -22.51 -9.60 5.02
N PHE A 294 -21.54 -8.72 4.74
CA PHE A 294 -21.76 -7.27 4.69
C PHE A 294 -22.81 -6.90 3.63
N GLY A 295 -22.71 -7.50 2.45
CA GLY A 295 -23.72 -7.35 1.39
C GLY A 295 -25.08 -7.88 1.82
N PHE A 296 -25.12 -9.01 2.52
CA PHE A 296 -26.37 -9.63 2.97
C PHE A 296 -27.14 -8.75 3.96
N ILE A 297 -26.47 -8.23 4.99
CA ILE A 297 -27.11 -7.34 5.96
C ILE A 297 -27.52 -5.99 5.34
N SER A 298 -26.92 -5.63 4.20
CA SER A 298 -27.26 -4.41 3.49
C SER A 298 -28.61 -4.50 2.78
N ARG A 299 -29.11 -5.70 2.45
CA ARG A 299 -30.37 -5.89 1.70
C ARG A 299 -31.61 -5.35 2.38
N SER A 300 -31.66 -5.45 3.71
CA SER A 300 -32.84 -5.07 4.51
C SER A 300 -33.04 -3.56 4.59
N ARG A 301 -32.11 -2.76 4.03
CA ARG A 301 -32.21 -1.31 4.00
C ARG A 301 -32.85 -0.89 2.67
N PRO A 302 -33.97 -0.15 2.69
CA PRO A 302 -34.62 0.27 1.45
C PRO A 302 -33.68 1.18 0.65
N TYR A 303 -33.25 0.72 -0.52
CA TYR A 303 -32.48 1.54 -1.46
C TYR A 303 -33.39 2.15 -2.49
N ASN A 304 -33.28 3.46 -2.65
CA ASN A 304 -34.03 4.23 -3.65
C ASN A 304 -33.31 4.27 -5.01
N ASN A 305 -32.41 3.32 -5.31
CA ASN A 305 -31.43 3.46 -6.38
C ASN A 305 -31.51 2.36 -7.45
N LYS A 306 -32.00 2.72 -8.65
CA LYS A 306 -32.11 1.88 -9.86
C LYS A 306 -30.79 1.20 -10.26
N THR A 307 -29.64 1.77 -9.91
CA THR A 307 -28.32 1.21 -10.24
C THR A 307 -28.08 -0.17 -9.63
N ILE A 308 -28.53 -0.38 -8.39
CA ILE A 308 -28.41 -1.68 -7.73
C ILE A 308 -29.37 -2.70 -8.37
N GLU A 309 -30.47 -2.22 -8.94
CA GLU A 309 -31.44 -3.03 -9.67
C GLU A 309 -30.89 -3.55 -11.00
N LEU A 310 -30.05 -2.78 -11.71
CA LEU A 310 -29.38 -3.23 -12.95
C LEU A 310 -28.46 -4.45 -12.71
N PHE A 311 -27.82 -4.55 -11.55
CA PHE A 311 -27.03 -5.73 -11.18
C PHE A 311 -27.90 -6.97 -10.90
N LYS A 312 -29.20 -6.80 -10.66
CA LYS A 312 -30.12 -7.93 -10.38
C LYS A 312 -30.42 -8.76 -11.63
N THR A 313 -30.36 -8.20 -12.83
CA THR A 313 -30.76 -8.93 -14.06
C THR A 313 -29.59 -9.67 -14.72
N ASN A 314 -28.38 -9.08 -14.80
CA ASN A 314 -27.26 -9.61 -15.60
C ASN A 314 -25.93 -9.78 -14.83
N TYR A 315 -25.98 -10.31 -13.61
CA TYR A 315 -24.82 -10.37 -12.70
C TYR A 315 -23.61 -11.11 -13.28
N PHE A 316 -23.80 -12.29 -13.87
CA PHE A 316 -22.68 -13.06 -14.43
C PHE A 316 -21.97 -12.30 -15.56
N LYS A 317 -22.73 -11.65 -16.45
CA LYS A 317 -22.18 -10.78 -17.50
C LYS A 317 -21.33 -9.66 -16.90
N TYR A 318 -21.82 -8.96 -15.88
CA TYR A 318 -21.04 -7.90 -15.23
C TYR A 318 -19.82 -8.42 -14.49
N PHE A 319 -19.88 -9.63 -13.91
CA PHE A 319 -18.72 -10.29 -13.31
C PHE A 319 -17.63 -10.53 -14.34
N ILE A 320 -17.96 -11.18 -15.45
CA ILE A 320 -17.00 -11.44 -16.53
C ILE A 320 -16.43 -10.14 -17.10
N LEU A 321 -17.28 -9.13 -17.37
CA LEU A 321 -16.81 -7.83 -17.87
C LEU A 321 -15.85 -7.14 -16.90
N SER A 322 -16.16 -7.16 -15.60
CA SER A 322 -15.28 -6.58 -14.58
C SER A 322 -13.98 -7.36 -14.39
N LEU A 323 -14.00 -8.68 -14.60
CA LEU A 323 -12.81 -9.53 -14.53
C LEU A 323 -11.88 -9.23 -15.72
N ILE A 324 -12.44 -9.09 -16.92
CA ILE A 324 -11.69 -8.63 -18.11
C ILE A 324 -11.11 -7.25 -17.84
N PHE A 325 -11.91 -6.32 -17.30
CA PHE A 325 -11.43 -4.99 -16.93
C PHE A 325 -10.31 -5.05 -15.88
N LEU A 326 -10.41 -5.90 -14.86
CA LEU A 326 -9.35 -6.12 -13.87
C LEU A 326 -8.04 -6.58 -14.54
N ILE A 327 -8.12 -7.53 -15.46
CA ILE A 327 -6.94 -8.05 -16.17
C ILE A 327 -6.28 -6.95 -17.01
N ILE A 328 -7.08 -6.18 -17.76
CA ILE A 328 -6.59 -5.03 -18.55
C ILE A 328 -5.98 -3.98 -17.63
N LEU A 329 -6.61 -3.70 -16.50
CA LEU A 329 -6.12 -2.73 -15.52
C LEU A 329 -4.77 -3.17 -14.95
N ILE A 330 -4.62 -4.43 -14.55
CA ILE A 330 -3.33 -4.97 -14.08
C ILE A 330 -2.27 -4.89 -15.18
N TYR A 331 -2.62 -5.18 -16.44
CA TYR A 331 -1.70 -5.03 -17.56
C TYR A 331 -1.17 -3.57 -17.66
N ILE A 332 -2.06 -2.58 -17.59
CA ILE A 332 -1.69 -1.16 -17.62
C ILE A 332 -0.82 -0.79 -16.42
N LEU A 333 -1.12 -1.31 -15.22
CA LEU A 333 -0.34 -1.07 -14.00
C LEU A 333 1.09 -1.66 -14.06
N LEU A 334 1.27 -2.78 -14.76
CA LEU A 334 2.56 -3.43 -14.93
C LEU A 334 3.41 -2.78 -16.03
N PHE A 335 2.77 -2.20 -17.06
CA PHE A 335 3.44 -1.71 -18.26
C PHE A 335 4.61 -0.74 -17.99
N PRO A 336 4.50 0.31 -17.16
CA PRO A 336 5.62 1.22 -16.90
C PRO A 336 6.84 0.53 -16.27
N ALA A 337 6.62 -0.40 -15.34
CA ALA A 337 7.72 -1.16 -14.72
C ALA A 337 8.38 -2.10 -15.73
N CYS A 338 7.58 -2.79 -16.55
CA CYS A 338 8.09 -3.66 -17.63
C CYS A 338 8.82 -2.88 -18.72
N TYR A 339 8.40 -1.66 -19.00
CA TYR A 339 9.06 -0.77 -19.95
C TYR A 339 10.45 -0.36 -19.46
N ILE A 340 10.56 0.02 -18.18
CA ILE A 340 11.82 0.53 -17.59
C ILE A 340 12.78 -0.61 -17.19
N LEU A 341 12.27 -1.69 -16.61
CA LEU A 341 13.09 -2.74 -15.98
C LEU A 341 13.19 -4.02 -16.82
N SER A 342 12.44 -4.13 -17.93
CA SER A 342 12.32 -5.37 -18.72
C SER A 342 11.78 -6.58 -17.94
N GLU A 343 11.12 -6.34 -16.81
CA GLU A 343 10.53 -7.37 -15.95
C GLU A 343 9.30 -6.84 -15.18
N ILE A 344 8.66 -7.71 -14.39
CA ILE A 344 7.47 -7.39 -13.58
C ILE A 344 7.69 -6.28 -12.51
N GLY A 345 8.93 -5.86 -12.31
CA GLY A 345 9.36 -4.98 -11.23
C GLY A 345 9.44 -5.72 -9.88
N PRO A 346 10.09 -5.11 -8.88
CA PRO A 346 10.19 -5.71 -7.55
C PRO A 346 8.82 -5.74 -6.87
N ASP A 347 8.59 -6.71 -6.00
CA ASP A 347 7.29 -6.97 -5.35
C ASP A 347 6.68 -5.74 -4.65
N ARG A 348 7.51 -4.86 -4.10
CA ARG A 348 7.09 -3.57 -3.53
C ARG A 348 6.30 -2.67 -4.48
N SER A 349 6.66 -2.69 -5.77
CA SER A 349 6.00 -1.88 -6.79
C SER A 349 4.59 -2.39 -7.14
N LEU A 350 4.25 -3.62 -6.72
CA LEU A 350 2.96 -4.26 -6.99
C LEU A 350 1.86 -3.89 -5.99
N SER A 351 2.08 -2.95 -5.05
CA SER A 351 1.09 -2.56 -4.04
C SER A 351 -0.25 -2.09 -4.65
N GLN A 352 -0.20 -1.37 -5.78
CA GLN A 352 -1.40 -0.98 -6.55
C GLN A 352 -2.17 -2.17 -7.15
N VAL A 353 -1.46 -3.22 -7.60
CA VAL A 353 -2.07 -4.46 -8.11
C VAL A 353 -2.75 -5.20 -6.97
N VAL A 354 -2.08 -5.30 -5.82
CA VAL A 354 -2.63 -5.91 -4.60
C VAL A 354 -3.91 -5.19 -4.16
N LEU A 355 -3.91 -3.85 -4.10
CA LEU A 355 -5.10 -3.08 -3.77
C LEU A 355 -6.23 -3.32 -4.77
N THR A 356 -5.92 -3.35 -6.06
CA THR A 356 -6.93 -3.55 -7.12
C THR A 356 -7.59 -4.93 -6.99
N ILE A 357 -6.82 -5.99 -6.73
CA ILE A 357 -7.33 -7.34 -6.46
C ILE A 357 -8.19 -7.33 -5.20
N ALA A 358 -7.73 -6.70 -4.10
CA ALA A 358 -8.51 -6.62 -2.86
C ALA A 358 -9.85 -5.91 -3.05
N VAL A 359 -9.86 -4.76 -3.74
CA VAL A 359 -11.09 -4.01 -4.06
C VAL A 359 -12.02 -4.86 -4.90
N PHE A 360 -11.52 -5.49 -5.97
CA PHE A 360 -12.32 -6.36 -6.82
C PHE A 360 -12.97 -7.49 -6.02
N SER A 361 -12.19 -8.21 -5.22
CA SER A 361 -12.69 -9.31 -4.38
C SER A 361 -13.73 -8.81 -3.37
N ALA A 362 -13.44 -7.75 -2.62
CA ALA A 362 -14.35 -7.22 -1.61
C ALA A 362 -15.68 -6.73 -2.21
N VAL A 363 -15.63 -6.01 -3.34
CA VAL A 363 -16.81 -5.54 -4.06
C VAL A 363 -17.65 -6.71 -4.57
N TRP A 364 -17.04 -7.68 -5.23
CA TRP A 364 -17.79 -8.82 -5.76
C TRP A 364 -18.36 -9.69 -4.65
N SER A 365 -17.61 -9.96 -3.59
CA SER A 365 -18.14 -10.65 -2.41
C SER A 365 -19.33 -9.91 -1.82
N PHE A 366 -19.24 -8.58 -1.65
CA PHE A 366 -20.36 -7.75 -1.21
C PHE A 366 -21.56 -7.88 -2.16
N LEU A 367 -21.37 -7.81 -3.47
CA LEU A 367 -22.46 -7.94 -4.45
C LEU A 367 -23.08 -9.34 -4.46
N ILE A 368 -22.30 -10.42 -4.31
CA ILE A 368 -22.81 -11.79 -4.10
C ILE A 368 -23.73 -11.79 -2.88
N GLY A 369 -23.19 -11.26 -1.78
CA GLY A 369 -23.85 -11.10 -0.51
C GLY A 369 -25.13 -10.28 -0.57
N TYR A 370 -25.18 -9.30 -1.46
CA TYR A 370 -26.34 -8.45 -1.67
C TYR A 370 -27.41 -9.06 -2.59
N LYS A 371 -27.03 -9.89 -3.56
CA LYS A 371 -27.97 -10.43 -4.56
C LYS A 371 -28.49 -11.84 -4.27
N PHE A 372 -27.63 -12.81 -4.01
CA PHE A 372 -28.02 -14.23 -4.04
C PHE A 372 -28.90 -14.64 -2.85
N ILE A 373 -30.00 -15.35 -3.07
CA ILE A 373 -30.85 -15.88 -1.99
C ILE A 373 -30.15 -17.10 -1.34
N VAL A 374 -28.94 -16.90 -0.83
CA VAL A 374 -28.31 -17.85 0.07
C VAL A 374 -29.06 -17.74 1.39
N SER A 375 -29.37 -18.89 2.00
CA SER A 375 -30.06 -18.89 3.29
C SER A 375 -29.27 -18.06 4.31
N LYS A 376 -29.98 -17.23 5.10
CA LYS A 376 -29.37 -16.43 6.20
C LYS A 376 -28.47 -17.30 7.09
N LYS A 377 -28.89 -18.55 7.31
CA LYS A 377 -28.16 -19.56 8.08
C LYS A 377 -26.80 -19.88 7.45
N LEU A 378 -26.74 -20.20 6.16
CA LEU A 378 -25.49 -20.56 5.48
C LEU A 378 -24.50 -19.39 5.44
N ILE A 379 -24.91 -18.18 5.03
CA ILE A 379 -23.99 -17.02 5.04
C ILE A 379 -23.47 -16.76 6.47
N SER A 380 -24.34 -16.84 7.48
CA SER A 380 -23.92 -16.64 8.87
C SER A 380 -22.90 -17.68 9.34
N ILE A 381 -23.04 -18.95 8.93
CA ILE A 381 -22.09 -20.02 9.26
C ILE A 381 -20.75 -19.77 8.56
N LEU A 382 -20.76 -19.49 7.25
CA LEU A 382 -19.55 -19.18 6.48
C LEU A 382 -18.82 -17.95 7.02
N TYR A 383 -19.57 -16.92 7.43
CA TYR A 383 -19.04 -15.76 8.13
C TYR A 383 -18.33 -16.15 9.43
N ILE A 384 -18.97 -16.92 10.30
CA ILE A 384 -18.37 -17.30 11.59
C ILE A 384 -17.11 -18.13 11.38
N ILE A 385 -17.18 -19.15 10.51
CA ILE A 385 -16.03 -20.02 10.20
C ILE A 385 -14.86 -19.20 9.65
N SER A 386 -15.12 -18.32 8.68
CA SER A 386 -14.06 -17.48 8.09
C SER A 386 -13.46 -16.49 9.07
N VAL A 387 -14.27 -15.79 9.88
CA VAL A 387 -13.74 -14.84 10.89
C VAL A 387 -12.96 -15.58 11.98
N VAL A 388 -13.42 -16.74 12.43
CA VAL A 388 -12.67 -17.58 13.38
C VAL A 388 -11.34 -18.04 12.77
N ALA A 389 -11.34 -18.47 11.50
CA ALA A 389 -10.11 -18.84 10.80
C ALA A 389 -9.15 -17.64 10.68
N ILE A 390 -9.66 -16.45 10.34
CA ILE A 390 -8.87 -15.21 10.28
C ILE A 390 -8.25 -14.89 11.65
N ILE A 391 -9.05 -14.94 12.73
CA ILE A 391 -8.54 -14.72 14.11
C ILE A 391 -7.44 -15.72 14.42
N SER A 392 -7.69 -17.02 14.25
CA SER A 392 -6.73 -18.08 14.55
C SER A 392 -5.44 -17.91 13.75
N SER A 393 -5.53 -17.64 12.45
CA SER A 393 -4.35 -17.40 11.61
C SER A 393 -3.59 -16.16 12.04
N LEU A 394 -4.27 -15.04 12.32
CA LEU A 394 -3.63 -13.81 12.78
C LEU A 394 -2.96 -13.98 14.15
N VAL A 395 -3.57 -14.71 15.08
CA VAL A 395 -2.97 -15.03 16.38
C VAL A 395 -1.69 -15.84 16.20
N VAL A 396 -1.74 -16.91 15.41
CA VAL A 396 -0.56 -17.75 15.12
C VAL A 396 0.55 -16.94 14.43
N ILE A 397 0.19 -16.11 13.44
CA ILE A 397 1.14 -15.22 12.77
C ILE A 397 1.74 -14.24 13.78
N SER A 398 0.94 -13.63 14.66
CA SER A 398 1.41 -12.66 15.66
C SER A 398 2.42 -13.27 16.62
N PHE A 399 2.14 -14.46 17.16
CA PHE A 399 3.08 -15.15 18.04
C PHE A 399 4.39 -15.53 17.33
N LYS A 400 4.29 -16.06 16.11
CA LYS A 400 5.49 -16.41 15.31
C LYS A 400 6.31 -15.17 14.97
N GLN A 401 5.66 -14.12 14.49
CA GLN A 401 6.33 -12.89 14.10
C GLN A 401 6.96 -12.21 15.31
N TYR A 402 6.27 -12.10 16.44
CA TYR A 402 6.84 -11.56 17.68
C TYR A 402 8.20 -12.18 18.01
N LYS A 403 8.28 -13.52 18.01
CA LYS A 403 9.54 -14.22 18.28
C LYS A 403 10.62 -13.85 17.25
N ILE A 404 10.29 -13.94 15.97
CA ILE A 404 11.24 -13.70 14.86
C ILE A 404 11.75 -12.25 14.86
N VAL A 405 10.84 -11.27 14.90
CA VAL A 405 11.20 -9.86 14.77
C VAL A 405 11.87 -9.30 16.02
N SER A 406 11.53 -9.82 17.21
CA SER A 406 12.20 -9.39 18.45
C SER A 406 13.64 -9.87 18.52
N GLU A 407 13.90 -11.14 18.19
CA GLU A 407 15.25 -11.70 18.13
C GLU A 407 16.11 -10.96 17.09
N TYR A 408 15.55 -10.73 15.90
CA TYR A 408 16.19 -9.94 14.85
C TYR A 408 16.55 -8.52 15.30
N ALA A 409 15.60 -7.78 15.88
CA ALA A 409 15.84 -6.41 16.33
C ALA A 409 16.91 -6.35 17.42
N ILE A 410 16.86 -7.25 18.40
CA ILE A 410 17.84 -7.32 19.49
C ILE A 410 19.25 -7.57 18.95
N ASP A 411 19.42 -8.51 18.01
CA ASP A 411 20.74 -8.85 17.49
C ASP A 411 21.29 -7.78 16.53
N LEU A 412 20.42 -7.10 15.78
CA LEU A 412 20.81 -5.93 15.00
C LEU A 412 21.25 -4.76 15.89
N ASP A 413 20.52 -4.48 16.96
CA ASP A 413 20.86 -3.42 17.92
C ASP A 413 22.20 -3.73 18.60
N LYS A 414 22.43 -4.98 19.04
CA LYS A 414 23.72 -5.42 19.60
C LYS A 414 24.86 -5.26 18.60
N ARG A 415 24.67 -5.70 17.34
CA ARG A 415 25.66 -5.56 16.27
C ARG A 415 26.01 -4.09 16.05
N THR A 416 25.01 -3.22 15.95
CA THR A 416 25.19 -1.78 15.74
C THR A 416 25.98 -1.15 16.87
N ASN A 417 25.59 -1.41 18.12
CA ASN A 417 26.27 -0.89 19.30
C ASN A 417 27.73 -1.36 19.40
N TYR A 418 27.99 -2.63 19.07
CA TYR A 418 29.36 -3.18 19.04
C TYR A 418 30.24 -2.45 18.02
N LEU A 419 29.72 -2.18 16.82
CA LEU A 419 30.47 -1.48 15.78
C LEU A 419 30.72 -0.01 16.14
N LEU A 420 29.74 0.66 16.74
CA LEU A 420 29.89 2.03 17.24
C LEU A 420 30.93 2.13 18.37
N ASP A 421 30.98 1.16 19.30
CA ASP A 421 32.01 1.09 20.34
C ASP A 421 33.43 0.91 19.73
N LEU A 422 33.57 0.06 18.70
CA LEU A 422 34.83 -0.08 17.98
C LEU A 422 35.23 1.19 17.21
N GLN A 423 34.27 1.92 16.66
CA GLN A 423 34.48 3.20 15.99
C GLN A 423 34.99 4.25 16.98
N GLN A 424 34.39 4.34 18.18
CA GLN A 424 34.87 5.22 19.26
C GLN A 424 36.30 4.88 19.70
N LYS A 425 36.66 3.58 19.68
CA LYS A 425 38.02 3.09 19.94
C LYS A 425 38.98 3.25 18.75
N LYS A 426 38.56 3.90 17.67
CA LYS A 426 39.34 4.15 16.43
C LYS A 426 39.90 2.87 15.82
N ASN A 427 39.16 1.76 15.89
CA ASN A 427 39.56 0.53 15.24
C ASN A 427 39.70 0.75 13.72
N LYS A 428 40.77 0.23 13.12
CA LYS A 428 41.01 0.28 11.67
C LYS A 428 40.95 -1.09 10.98
N LYS A 429 40.86 -2.17 11.77
CA LYS A 429 40.83 -3.53 11.24
C LYS A 429 39.45 -3.85 10.67
N THR A 430 39.41 -4.63 9.60
CA THR A 430 38.15 -5.18 9.08
C THR A 430 37.51 -6.07 10.15
N ILE A 431 36.22 -5.85 10.42
CA ILE A 431 35.47 -6.57 11.44
C ILE A 431 34.54 -7.58 10.78
N THR A 432 34.58 -8.81 11.28
CA THR A 432 33.64 -9.87 10.89
C THR A 432 32.56 -9.97 11.97
N VAL A 433 31.29 -9.91 11.57
CA VAL A 433 30.13 -10.04 12.47
C VAL A 433 29.32 -11.30 12.15
N LYS A 434 28.68 -11.87 13.16
CA LYS A 434 27.72 -12.98 12.98
C LYS A 434 26.54 -12.54 12.13
N LYS A 435 26.03 -13.43 11.28
CA LYS A 435 24.81 -13.21 10.48
C LYS A 435 23.58 -12.93 11.38
N LEU A 436 22.71 -12.02 10.97
CA LEU A 436 21.43 -11.76 11.63
C LEU A 436 20.49 -12.96 11.44
N PRO A 437 19.59 -13.20 12.40
CA PRO A 437 18.49 -14.13 12.20
C PRO A 437 17.51 -13.58 11.14
N GLN A 438 16.50 -14.38 10.78
CA GLN A 438 15.49 -13.94 9.81
C GLN A 438 14.69 -12.74 10.33
N SER A 439 14.41 -11.76 9.46
CA SER A 439 13.62 -10.56 9.80
C SER A 439 12.09 -10.76 9.75
N GLY A 440 11.63 -11.96 9.38
CA GLY A 440 10.20 -12.27 9.29
C GLY A 440 9.46 -11.41 8.26
N PHE A 441 8.45 -10.66 8.70
CA PHE A 441 7.70 -9.71 7.86
C PHE A 441 8.31 -8.31 7.80
N LEU A 442 9.52 -8.10 8.32
CA LEU A 442 10.28 -6.85 8.20
C LEU A 442 11.33 -6.94 7.11
N TYR A 443 11.76 -5.79 6.57
CA TYR A 443 12.85 -5.75 5.61
C TYR A 443 14.21 -5.80 6.34
N SER A 444 15.18 -6.52 5.77
CA SER A 444 16.41 -6.87 6.47
C SER A 444 17.52 -5.83 6.30
N ALA A 445 18.32 -5.66 7.35
CA ALA A 445 19.56 -4.88 7.40
C ALA A 445 20.80 -5.77 7.26
N GLU A 446 20.61 -7.00 6.80
CA GLU A 446 21.72 -7.93 6.63
C GLU A 446 22.73 -7.43 5.60
N ILE A 447 24.02 -7.65 5.89
CA ILE A 447 25.14 -7.32 5.02
C ILE A 447 25.78 -8.61 4.46
N SER A 448 26.69 -8.48 3.51
CA SER A 448 27.36 -9.61 2.87
C SER A 448 28.70 -9.97 3.53
N SER A 449 29.19 -11.17 3.23
CA SER A 449 30.57 -11.57 3.54
C SER A 449 31.59 -10.92 2.60
N ASP A 450 31.14 -10.43 1.44
CA ASP A 450 31.92 -9.58 0.54
C ASP A 450 31.87 -8.12 0.98
N THR A 451 33.02 -7.58 1.38
CA THR A 451 33.14 -6.19 1.82
C THR A 451 32.87 -5.16 0.72
N ASN A 452 32.88 -5.56 -0.54
CA ASN A 452 32.61 -4.68 -1.68
C ASN A 452 31.13 -4.68 -2.09
N TYR A 453 30.29 -5.47 -1.42
CA TYR A 453 28.86 -5.44 -1.63
C TYR A 453 28.27 -4.08 -1.19
N PHE A 454 27.40 -3.49 -2.01
CA PHE A 454 26.85 -2.15 -1.77
C PHE A 454 26.18 -2.02 -0.40
N GLY A 455 25.51 -3.09 0.09
CA GLY A 455 24.89 -3.08 1.41
C GLY A 455 25.89 -2.89 2.55
N ASN A 456 27.10 -3.45 2.42
CA ASN A 456 28.17 -3.23 3.39
C ASN A 456 28.66 -1.79 3.37
N ASP A 457 28.80 -1.20 2.18
CA ASP A 457 29.18 0.20 2.02
C ASP A 457 28.11 1.14 2.61
N HIS A 458 26.84 0.93 2.27
CA HIS A 458 25.72 1.70 2.81
C HIS A 458 25.70 1.65 4.34
N TYR A 459 25.83 0.44 4.91
CA TYR A 459 25.85 0.24 6.36
C TYR A 459 27.05 0.93 7.04
N ASN A 460 28.24 0.86 6.44
CA ASN A 460 29.42 1.55 6.97
C ASN A 460 29.25 3.07 6.93
N ARG A 461 28.71 3.62 5.82
CA ARG A 461 28.47 5.06 5.65
C ARG A 461 27.46 5.59 6.66
N GLY A 462 26.30 4.94 6.77
CA GLY A 462 25.25 5.40 7.69
C GLY A 462 25.63 5.31 9.16
N LEU A 463 26.62 4.49 9.51
CA LEU A 463 27.18 4.41 10.86
C LEU A 463 28.51 5.18 11.02
N PHE A 464 28.96 5.87 9.97
CA PHE A 464 30.24 6.60 9.93
C PHE A 464 31.44 5.76 10.38
N LEU A 465 31.48 4.50 9.96
CA LEU A 465 32.57 3.56 10.31
C LEU A 465 33.81 3.83 9.44
N GLU A 466 34.97 3.95 10.08
CA GLU A 466 36.27 4.12 9.41
C GLU A 466 36.95 2.79 9.05
N PHE A 467 36.22 1.67 9.19
CA PHE A 467 36.70 0.33 8.91
C PHE A 467 35.64 -0.48 8.18
N LYS A 468 36.09 -1.50 7.43
CA LYS A 468 35.18 -2.38 6.69
C LYS A 468 34.50 -3.38 7.63
N VAL A 469 33.22 -3.62 7.41
CA VAL A 469 32.44 -4.67 8.09
C VAL A 469 32.00 -5.73 7.08
N LYS A 470 32.02 -7.00 7.49
CA LYS A 470 31.48 -8.13 6.71
C LYS A 470 30.81 -9.16 7.61
N THR A 471 29.92 -9.97 7.06
CA THR A 471 29.40 -11.13 7.78
C THR A 471 30.33 -12.34 7.69
N GLU A 472 30.12 -13.27 8.62
CA GLU A 472 30.54 -14.67 8.46
C GLU A 472 29.98 -15.26 7.15
N LYS A 473 30.70 -16.25 6.59
CA LYS A 473 30.31 -16.94 5.35
C LYS A 473 29.20 -17.94 5.59
#